data_AF-A0A7V9KIV9-F1
#
_entry.id   AF-A0A7V9KIV9-F1
#
_cell.length_a   1.000
_cell.length_b   1.000
_cell.length_c   1.000
_cell.angle_alpha   90.00
_cell.angle_beta   90.00
_cell.angle_gamma   90.00
#
_symmetry.space_group_name_H-M   'P 1'
#
loop_
_entity.id
_entity.type
_entity.pdbx_description
1 polymer ?
#
loop_
_entity_poly.entity_id
_entity_poly.type
_entity_poly.pdbx_seq_one_letter_code
_entity_poly.pdbx_strand_id
1 'polypeptide(L)'
;MLPAKVLSAVGLIKTSPRRGFCPACRLFQTGDGPQEIAAPALFALAFLIVAALAWALTIVRMSSMDDMAMGLGSFGPFVVSWAVMMAAMMLPSAIPLVFEFAQNTERRRGWRAATAMLGATYLGVWLAFGIACYMLYNSVDMPWPNQGLIGGAALVIAGLYALTPVKRASEGLCRERCALHGPLPFNLMRSAVVAGARYGVSCLGCSAGLMVAMVLIGMANLVWMMVLAAVVLVYKVAPAPTPRSMVASSGVLVALGVLYAVAG
;
A
#
# COMPACT_ATOMS: atom_id res chain seq x y z
N MET A 1 37.61 -6.48 -31.72
CA MET A 1 36.21 -6.43 -31.22
C MET A 1 35.86 -7.62 -30.32
N LEU A 2 36.79 -8.07 -29.46
CA LEU A 2 36.62 -9.24 -28.60
C LEU A 2 36.65 -9.02 -27.05
N PRO A 3 36.64 -7.80 -26.47
CA PRO A 3 36.63 -7.67 -25.00
C PRO A 3 35.24 -7.55 -24.37
N ALA A 4 34.17 -7.25 -25.12
CA ALA A 4 32.86 -6.93 -24.54
C ALA A 4 32.05 -8.15 -24.06
N LYS A 5 32.26 -9.35 -24.64
CA LYS A 5 31.51 -10.55 -24.25
C LYS A 5 31.99 -11.17 -22.93
N VAL A 6 33.25 -10.96 -22.56
CA VAL A 6 33.84 -11.56 -21.34
C VAL A 6 33.38 -10.81 -20.07
N LEU A 7 33.19 -9.49 -20.14
CA LEU A 7 32.64 -8.71 -19.01
C LEU A 7 31.16 -8.99 -18.74
N SER A 8 30.40 -9.46 -19.74
CA SER A 8 28.99 -9.84 -19.55
C SER A 8 28.83 -11.15 -18.78
N ALA A 9 29.84 -12.02 -18.77
CA ALA A 9 29.80 -13.32 -18.09
C ALA A 9 30.09 -13.21 -16.58
N VAL A 10 30.72 -12.12 -16.12
CA VAL A 10 31.12 -11.91 -14.72
C VAL A 10 30.00 -11.27 -13.88
N GLY A 11 28.81 -11.06 -14.44
CA GLY A 11 27.64 -10.63 -13.65
C GLY A 11 27.75 -9.23 -13.03
N LEU A 12 28.68 -8.39 -13.49
CA LEU A 12 28.92 -7.03 -12.98
C LEU A 12 28.15 -5.94 -13.74
N ILE A 13 27.41 -6.29 -14.79
CA ILE A 13 26.55 -5.35 -15.52
C ILE A 13 25.16 -5.97 -15.67
N LYS A 14 24.28 -5.63 -14.73
CA LYS A 14 22.83 -5.84 -14.87
C LYS A 14 22.34 -4.88 -15.94
N THR A 15 22.10 -5.36 -17.15
CA THR A 15 21.45 -4.56 -18.20
C THR A 15 20.05 -4.18 -17.70
N SER A 16 19.89 -2.92 -17.27
CA SER A 16 18.60 -2.31 -16.99
C SER A 16 17.72 -2.43 -18.24
N PRO A 17 16.53 -3.06 -18.15
CA PRO A 17 15.55 -2.89 -19.20
C PRO A 17 15.04 -1.45 -19.14
N ARG A 18 15.46 -0.73 -20.18
CA ARG A 18 14.94 0.51 -20.77
C ARG A 18 13.66 1.12 -20.18
N ARG A 19 13.81 2.42 -19.92
CA ARG A 19 12.83 3.52 -20.00
C ARG A 19 11.78 3.57 -18.90
N GLY A 20 11.68 4.75 -18.29
CA GLY A 20 10.79 5.08 -17.18
C GLY A 20 9.38 4.56 -17.40
N PHE A 21 9.00 3.59 -16.57
CA PHE A 21 7.69 2.98 -16.57
C PHE A 21 6.81 3.76 -15.60
N CYS A 22 5.90 4.58 -16.13
CA CYS A 22 4.84 5.21 -15.36
C CYS A 22 3.54 4.43 -15.63
N PRO A 23 3.06 3.59 -14.69
CA PRO A 23 1.83 2.83 -14.86
C PRO A 23 0.61 3.74 -15.12
N ALA A 24 0.64 4.96 -14.59
CA ALA A 24 -0.39 5.98 -14.86
C ALA A 24 -0.44 6.40 -16.33
N CYS A 25 0.69 6.47 -17.03
CA CYS A 25 0.71 6.87 -18.44
C CYS A 25 0.04 5.84 -19.36
N ARG A 26 0.09 4.54 -19.05
CA ARG A 26 -0.65 3.53 -19.84
C ARG A 26 -2.15 3.59 -19.58
N LEU A 27 -2.56 3.95 -18.36
CA LEU A 27 -3.96 4.16 -17.98
C LEU A 27 -4.60 5.36 -18.73
N PHE A 28 -3.78 6.34 -19.13
CA PHE A 28 -4.20 7.51 -19.93
C PHE A 28 -3.88 7.40 -21.44
N GLN A 29 -3.13 6.39 -21.89
CA GLN A 29 -2.80 6.16 -23.31
C GLN A 29 -3.83 5.27 -24.02
N THR A 30 -5.13 5.42 -23.71
CA THR A 30 -6.20 4.81 -24.50
C THR A 30 -6.23 5.42 -25.90
N GLY A 31 -5.44 4.85 -26.81
CA GLY A 31 -5.54 5.04 -28.25
C GLY A 31 -6.39 3.93 -28.86
N ASP A 32 -7.54 4.34 -29.40
CA ASP A 32 -8.34 3.73 -30.47
C ASP A 32 -8.50 2.20 -30.49
N GLY A 33 -9.54 1.72 -29.81
CA GLY A 33 -10.17 0.43 -30.07
C GLY A 33 -11.65 0.46 -29.64
N PRO A 34 -12.58 -0.20 -30.35
CA PRO A 34 -14.01 -0.14 -30.07
C PRO A 34 -14.32 -0.44 -28.61
N GLN A 35 -14.91 0.56 -27.97
CA GLN A 35 -15.14 0.68 -26.54
C GLN A 35 -16.35 -0.15 -26.11
N GLU A 36 -16.27 -1.48 -26.17
CA GLU A 36 -17.05 -2.27 -25.21
C GLU A 36 -16.44 -2.00 -23.83
N ILE A 37 -17.27 -1.58 -22.88
CA ILE A 37 -16.86 -1.29 -21.50
C ILE A 37 -16.15 -2.54 -20.96
N ALA A 38 -14.82 -2.54 -21.01
CA ALA A 38 -14.04 -3.74 -20.80
C ALA A 38 -14.31 -4.29 -19.39
N ALA A 39 -14.64 -5.58 -19.28
CA ALA A 39 -14.81 -6.26 -18.01
C ALA A 39 -13.71 -5.95 -16.93
N PRO A 40 -12.42 -5.73 -17.28
CA PRO A 40 -11.41 -5.23 -16.35
C PRO A 40 -11.67 -3.83 -15.79
N ALA A 41 -12.24 -2.91 -16.57
CA ALA A 41 -12.62 -1.57 -16.11
C ALA A 41 -13.78 -1.64 -15.10
N LEU A 42 -14.73 -2.56 -15.30
CA LEU A 42 -15.81 -2.81 -14.35
C LEU A 42 -15.29 -3.29 -12.98
N PHE A 43 -14.27 -4.14 -12.96
CA PHE A 43 -13.64 -4.57 -11.71
C PHE A 43 -12.83 -3.46 -11.03
N ALA A 44 -12.09 -2.66 -11.79
CA ALA A 44 -11.43 -1.46 -11.25
C ALA A 44 -12.45 -0.49 -10.64
N LEU A 45 -13.58 -0.28 -11.31
CA LEU A 45 -14.69 0.53 -10.80
C LEU A 45 -15.32 -0.09 -9.54
N ALA A 46 -15.55 -1.39 -9.51
CA ALA A 46 -16.07 -2.08 -8.34
C ALA A 46 -15.13 -1.91 -7.12
N PHE A 47 -13.82 -2.00 -7.32
CA PHE A 47 -12.83 -1.76 -6.26
C PHE A 47 -12.86 -0.31 -5.77
N LEU A 48 -13.05 0.67 -6.68
CA LEU A 48 -13.22 2.08 -6.32
C LEU A 48 -14.50 2.33 -5.54
N ILE A 49 -15.62 1.72 -5.95
CA ILE A 49 -16.90 1.81 -5.24
C ILE A 49 -16.75 1.23 -3.83
N VAL A 50 -16.14 0.05 -3.70
CA VAL A 50 -15.88 -0.56 -2.39
C VAL A 50 -14.98 0.33 -1.54
N ALA A 51 -13.94 0.93 -2.10
CA ALA A 51 -13.07 1.87 -1.38
C ALA A 51 -13.82 3.14 -0.96
N ALA A 52 -14.68 3.70 -1.81
CA ALA A 52 -15.50 4.87 -1.50
C ALA A 52 -16.53 4.58 -0.38
N LEU A 53 -17.19 3.41 -0.45
CA LEU A 53 -18.09 2.94 0.61
C LEU A 53 -17.33 2.72 1.92
N ALA A 54 -16.12 2.15 1.87
CA ALA A 54 -15.27 1.97 3.04
C ALA A 54 -14.84 3.31 3.66
N TRP A 55 -14.55 4.33 2.84
CA TRP A 55 -14.32 5.70 3.31
C TRP A 55 -15.55 6.28 4.00
N ALA A 56 -16.72 6.20 3.37
CA ALA A 56 -17.96 6.69 3.96
C ALA A 56 -18.26 6.01 5.30
N LEU A 57 -18.11 4.68 5.37
CA LEU A 57 -18.27 3.91 6.61
C LEU A 57 -17.25 4.32 7.68
N THR A 58 -15.99 4.58 7.30
CA THR A 58 -14.96 5.03 8.23
C THR A 58 -15.32 6.40 8.81
N ILE A 59 -15.72 7.35 7.95
CA ILE A 59 -16.11 8.71 8.37
C ILE A 59 -17.31 8.65 9.31
N VAL A 60 -18.35 7.88 8.96
CA VAL A 60 -19.54 7.70 9.80
C VAL A 60 -19.17 7.10 11.16
N ARG A 61 -18.37 6.02 11.15
CA ARG A 61 -17.90 5.38 12.39
C ARG A 61 -17.13 6.35 13.27
N MET A 62 -16.21 7.12 12.70
CA MET A 62 -15.42 8.09 13.46
C MET A 62 -16.28 9.23 14.00
N SER A 63 -17.22 9.77 13.22
CA SER A 63 -18.18 10.79 13.70
C SER A 63 -19.15 10.28 14.77
N SER A 64 -19.35 8.96 14.87
CA SER A 64 -20.17 8.34 15.92
C SER A 64 -19.38 7.91 17.15
N MET A 65 -18.04 8.00 17.11
CA MET A 65 -17.12 7.48 18.12
C MET A 65 -16.41 8.59 18.92
N ASP A 66 -16.87 9.84 18.84
CA ASP A 66 -16.33 10.98 19.61
C ASP A 66 -16.35 10.74 21.14
N ASP A 67 -17.07 9.72 21.63
CA ASP A 67 -17.17 9.34 23.05
C ASP A 67 -16.37 8.09 23.49
N MET A 68 -15.62 7.40 22.62
CA MET A 68 -14.86 6.22 23.06
C MET A 68 -13.46 6.59 23.55
N ALA A 69 -13.33 6.65 24.88
CA ALA A 69 -12.10 6.80 25.62
C ALA A 69 -10.99 5.81 25.17
N MET A 70 -9.86 6.40 24.73
CA MET A 70 -8.47 5.96 24.89
C MET A 70 -8.24 4.45 25.08
N GLY A 71 -8.29 3.70 23.98
CA GLY A 71 -7.82 2.33 23.84
C GLY A 71 -8.20 1.77 22.46
N LEU A 72 -7.47 0.76 21.93
CA LEU A 72 -7.83 0.09 20.65
C LEU A 72 -9.19 -0.63 20.71
N GLY A 73 -9.85 -0.63 21.86
CA GLY A 73 -11.09 -1.36 22.11
C GLY A 73 -10.87 -2.88 22.17
N SER A 74 -11.96 -3.61 22.24
CA SER A 74 -11.93 -5.07 22.14
C SER A 74 -11.48 -5.53 20.75
N PHE A 75 -10.91 -6.73 20.68
CA PHE A 75 -10.29 -7.27 19.45
C PHE A 75 -11.24 -7.28 18.23
N GLY A 76 -12.50 -7.65 18.41
CA GLY A 76 -13.48 -7.75 17.33
C GLY A 76 -13.74 -6.40 16.61
N PRO A 77 -14.19 -5.36 17.33
CA PRO A 77 -14.35 -4.01 16.78
C PRO A 77 -13.06 -3.46 16.16
N PHE A 78 -11.90 -3.70 16.77
CA PHE A 78 -10.61 -3.29 16.19
C PHE A 78 -10.39 -3.93 14.81
N VAL A 79 -10.53 -5.25 14.70
CA VAL A 79 -10.32 -5.99 13.44
C VAL A 79 -11.25 -5.50 12.34
N VAL A 80 -12.52 -5.23 12.66
CA VAL A 80 -13.50 -4.71 11.69
C VAL A 80 -13.12 -3.29 11.25
N SER A 81 -12.88 -2.38 12.18
CA SER A 81 -12.52 -0.99 11.88
C SER A 81 -11.20 -0.92 11.10
N TRP A 82 -10.21 -1.72 11.49
CA TRP A 82 -8.94 -1.85 10.79
C TRP A 82 -9.13 -2.35 9.35
N ALA A 83 -9.93 -3.41 9.16
CA ALA A 83 -10.18 -3.95 7.83
C ALA A 83 -10.87 -2.93 6.91
N VAL A 84 -11.87 -2.19 7.42
CA VAL A 84 -12.57 -1.13 6.68
C VAL A 84 -11.61 0.01 6.34
N MET A 85 -10.80 0.46 7.30
CA MET A 85 -9.79 1.50 7.11
C MET A 85 -8.76 1.11 6.04
N MET A 86 -8.24 -0.12 6.11
CA MET A 86 -7.30 -0.64 5.11
C MET A 86 -7.96 -0.79 3.74
N ALA A 87 -9.22 -1.23 3.67
CA ALA A 87 -9.97 -1.25 2.41
C ALA A 87 -10.12 0.16 1.81
N ALA A 88 -10.39 1.17 2.63
CA ALA A 88 -10.53 2.56 2.18
C ALA A 88 -9.23 3.11 1.57
N MET A 89 -8.09 2.89 2.24
CA MET A 89 -6.81 3.51 1.85
C MET A 89 -6.00 2.68 0.87
N MET A 90 -5.98 1.36 1.05
CA MET A 90 -5.03 0.47 0.40
C MET A 90 -5.60 -0.22 -0.83
N LEU A 91 -6.93 -0.39 -0.92
CA LEU A 91 -7.59 -0.99 -2.08
C LEU A 91 -7.45 -0.17 -3.38
N PRO A 92 -7.54 1.19 -3.36
CA PRO A 92 -7.28 2.00 -4.56
C PRO A 92 -5.88 1.76 -5.13
N SER A 93 -4.93 1.51 -4.25
CA SER A 93 -3.54 1.27 -4.60
C SER A 93 -3.34 -0.07 -5.35
N ALA A 94 -4.29 -1.01 -5.28
CA ALA A 94 -4.25 -2.30 -5.96
C ALA A 94 -4.89 -2.28 -7.35
N ILE A 95 -5.56 -1.18 -7.73
CA ILE A 95 -6.29 -1.06 -9.01
C ILE A 95 -5.42 -1.39 -10.23
N PRO A 96 -4.18 -0.87 -10.37
CA PRO A 96 -3.37 -1.17 -11.56
C PRO A 96 -3.08 -2.66 -11.69
N LEU A 97 -2.80 -3.34 -10.58
CA LEU A 97 -2.57 -4.78 -10.54
C LEU A 97 -3.85 -5.57 -10.87
N VAL A 98 -4.99 -5.17 -10.30
CA VAL A 98 -6.29 -5.80 -10.54
C VAL A 98 -6.67 -5.68 -12.01
N PHE A 99 -6.44 -4.52 -12.61
CA PHE A 99 -6.71 -4.27 -14.02
C PHE A 99 -5.86 -5.14 -14.93
N GLU A 100 -4.53 -5.16 -14.75
CA GLU A 100 -3.60 -6.00 -15.53
C GLU A 100 -3.89 -7.50 -15.31
N PHE A 101 -4.21 -7.93 -14.08
CA PHE A 101 -4.59 -9.32 -13.79
C PHE A 101 -5.89 -9.70 -14.49
N ALA A 102 -6.92 -8.85 -14.44
CA ALA A 102 -8.20 -9.07 -15.08
C ALA A 102 -8.04 -9.13 -16.61
N GLN A 103 -7.30 -8.20 -17.22
CA GLN A 103 -6.99 -8.21 -18.65
C GLN A 103 -6.29 -9.51 -19.09
N ASN A 104 -5.29 -9.95 -18.32
CA ASN A 104 -4.53 -11.17 -18.65
C ASN A 104 -5.34 -12.46 -18.46
N THR A 105 -6.48 -12.40 -17.74
CA THR A 105 -7.23 -13.59 -17.33
C THR A 105 -8.68 -13.62 -17.81
N GLU A 106 -9.21 -12.54 -18.40
CA GLU A 106 -10.63 -12.41 -18.78
C GLU A 106 -11.15 -13.53 -19.71
N ARG A 107 -10.25 -14.12 -20.52
CA ARG A 107 -10.56 -15.24 -21.41
C ARG A 107 -10.62 -16.61 -20.70
N ARG A 108 -10.24 -16.69 -19.43
CA ARG A 108 -10.22 -17.93 -18.65
C ARG A 108 -11.49 -18.05 -17.81
N ARG A 109 -12.06 -19.26 -17.76
CA ARG A 109 -13.20 -19.56 -16.87
C ARG A 109 -12.81 -19.29 -15.41
N GLY A 110 -13.65 -18.56 -14.67
CA GLY A 110 -13.43 -18.25 -13.25
C GLY A 110 -12.55 -17.03 -12.95
N TRP A 111 -12.17 -16.24 -13.96
CA TRP A 111 -11.33 -15.05 -13.80
C TRP A 111 -11.89 -14.00 -12.84
N ARG A 112 -13.22 -13.84 -12.79
CA ARG A 112 -13.92 -12.93 -11.88
C ARG A 112 -13.64 -13.29 -10.42
N ALA A 113 -13.83 -14.56 -10.09
CA ALA A 113 -13.57 -15.07 -8.75
C ALA A 113 -12.07 -14.94 -8.40
N ALA A 114 -11.18 -15.18 -9.36
CA ALA A 114 -9.74 -15.05 -9.13
C ALA A 114 -9.33 -13.61 -8.87
N THR A 115 -9.89 -12.67 -9.62
CA THR A 115 -9.66 -11.23 -9.42
C THR A 115 -10.16 -10.78 -8.04
N ALA A 116 -11.34 -11.25 -7.61
CA ALA A 116 -11.84 -11.00 -6.26
C ALA A 116 -10.92 -11.61 -5.19
N MET A 117 -10.43 -12.84 -5.40
CA MET A 117 -9.52 -13.53 -4.48
C MET A 117 -8.16 -12.82 -4.36
N LEU A 118 -7.67 -12.20 -5.44
CA LEU A 118 -6.46 -11.36 -5.42
C LEU A 118 -6.66 -10.19 -4.45
N GLY A 119 -7.78 -9.46 -4.58
CA GLY A 119 -8.12 -8.35 -3.68
C GLY A 119 -8.32 -8.81 -2.23
N ALA A 120 -8.99 -9.93 -2.02
CA ALA A 120 -9.19 -10.51 -0.69
C ALA A 120 -7.86 -10.91 -0.04
N THR A 121 -6.95 -11.54 -0.78
CA THR A 121 -5.63 -11.92 -0.28
C THR A 121 -4.79 -10.69 0.06
N TYR A 122 -4.87 -9.65 -0.77
CA TYR A 122 -4.22 -8.37 -0.51
C TYR A 122 -4.71 -7.73 0.79
N LEU A 123 -6.03 -7.65 1.01
CA LEU A 123 -6.59 -7.17 2.27
C LEU A 123 -6.27 -8.08 3.45
N GLY A 124 -6.18 -9.40 3.23
CA GLY A 124 -5.78 -10.36 4.26
C GLY A 124 -4.37 -10.10 4.80
N VAL A 125 -3.42 -9.72 3.95
CA VAL A 125 -2.07 -9.32 4.39
C VAL A 125 -2.13 -8.08 5.29
N TRP A 126 -2.95 -7.08 4.90
CA TRP A 126 -3.17 -5.88 5.71
C TRP A 126 -3.86 -6.17 7.04
N LEU A 127 -4.81 -7.10 7.05
CA LEU A 127 -5.50 -7.54 8.25
C LEU A 127 -4.52 -8.25 9.21
N ALA A 128 -3.70 -9.16 8.70
CA ALA A 128 -2.68 -9.85 9.49
C ALA A 128 -1.69 -8.87 10.12
N PHE A 129 -1.29 -7.83 9.38
CA PHE A 129 -0.45 -6.77 9.93
C PHE A 129 -1.14 -5.99 11.06
N GLY A 130 -2.42 -5.62 10.91
CA GLY A 130 -3.18 -4.96 11.97
C GLY A 130 -3.30 -5.81 13.23
N ILE A 131 -3.57 -7.11 13.09
CA ILE A 131 -3.62 -8.06 14.20
C ILE A 131 -2.26 -8.12 14.91
N ALA A 132 -1.15 -8.19 14.17
CA ALA A 132 0.19 -8.18 14.75
C ALA A 132 0.46 -6.89 15.54
N CYS A 133 0.07 -5.74 15.01
CA CYS A 133 0.17 -4.45 15.71
C CYS A 133 -0.68 -4.41 16.98
N TYR A 134 -1.91 -4.93 16.94
CA TYR A 134 -2.79 -5.01 18.10
C TYR A 134 -2.20 -5.90 19.20
N MET A 135 -1.69 -7.08 18.84
CA MET A 135 -1.06 -7.99 19.81
C MET A 135 0.18 -7.34 20.42
N LEU A 136 1.01 -6.68 19.61
CA LEU A 136 2.19 -5.98 20.10
C LEU A 136 1.80 -4.86 21.08
N TYR A 137 0.83 -4.02 20.70
CA TYR A 137 0.36 -2.94 21.56
C TYR A 137 -0.13 -3.44 22.93
N ASN A 138 -0.92 -4.51 22.96
CA ASN A 138 -1.44 -5.08 24.21
C ASN A 138 -0.36 -5.82 25.02
N SER A 139 0.65 -6.40 24.37
CA SER A 139 1.71 -7.15 25.05
C SER A 139 2.70 -6.30 25.84
N VAL A 140 2.83 -5.01 25.50
CA VAL A 140 3.84 -4.13 26.11
C VAL A 140 3.26 -3.33 27.30
N ASP A 141 2.00 -3.61 27.70
CA ASP A 141 1.30 -3.03 28.88
C ASP A 141 1.61 -1.54 29.08
N MET A 142 1.57 -0.79 27.99
CA MET A 142 2.32 0.45 27.86
C MET A 142 1.52 1.62 28.45
N PRO A 143 1.79 2.07 29.69
CA PRO A 143 1.07 3.19 30.30
C PRO A 143 1.84 4.43 29.84
N TRP A 144 1.52 4.87 28.63
CA TRP A 144 2.27 5.92 27.98
C TRP A 144 1.89 7.30 28.53
N PRO A 145 2.78 8.00 29.25
CA PRO A 145 2.43 9.23 29.97
C PRO A 145 2.36 10.46 29.06
N ASN A 146 2.76 10.38 27.79
CA ASN A 146 2.65 11.49 26.84
C ASN A 146 2.43 11.01 25.39
N GLN A 147 1.19 11.07 24.92
CA GLN A 147 0.81 10.64 23.57
C GLN A 147 1.44 11.49 22.45
N GLY A 148 1.70 12.77 22.71
CA GLY A 148 2.41 13.64 21.77
C GLY A 148 3.81 13.11 21.46
N LEU A 149 4.54 12.73 22.51
CA LEU A 149 5.91 12.23 22.39
C LEU A 149 5.99 10.91 21.61
N ILE A 150 5.02 10.02 21.78
CA ILE A 150 5.00 8.70 21.11
C ILE A 150 4.56 8.82 19.66
N GLY A 151 3.51 9.60 19.40
CA GLY A 151 3.09 9.89 18.04
C GLY A 151 4.20 10.58 17.25
N GLY A 152 4.90 11.53 17.89
CA GLY A 152 6.04 12.21 17.30
C GLY A 152 7.25 11.30 17.10
N ALA A 153 7.61 10.48 18.09
CA ALA A 153 8.67 9.48 17.93
C ALA A 153 8.35 8.49 16.81
N ALA A 154 7.09 8.08 16.68
CA ALA A 154 6.65 7.18 15.62
C ALA A 154 6.75 7.82 14.22
N LEU A 155 6.40 9.11 14.09
CA LEU A 155 6.60 9.87 12.85
C LEU A 155 8.08 10.05 12.50
N VAL A 156 8.93 10.28 13.51
CA VAL A 156 10.39 10.34 13.32
C VAL A 156 10.92 8.99 12.85
N ILE A 157 10.52 7.89 13.48
CA ILE A 157 10.88 6.53 13.07
C ILE A 157 10.38 6.24 11.64
N ALA A 158 9.17 6.67 11.28
CA ALA A 158 8.64 6.55 9.93
C ALA A 158 9.45 7.36 8.90
N GLY A 159 9.91 8.55 9.29
CA GLY A 159 10.82 9.37 8.51
C GLY A 159 12.17 8.68 8.30
N LEU A 160 12.79 8.15 9.36
CA LEU A 160 14.04 7.39 9.26
C LEU A 160 13.86 6.13 8.40
N TYR A 161 12.73 5.43 8.55
CA TYR A 161 12.35 4.31 7.70
C TYR A 161 12.29 4.70 6.22
N ALA A 162 11.89 5.94 5.91
CA ALA A 162 11.83 6.46 4.54
C ALA A 162 13.18 6.44 3.80
N LEU A 163 14.30 6.47 4.52
CA LEU A 163 15.66 6.46 3.96
C LEU A 163 16.26 5.05 3.83
N THR A 164 15.62 4.04 4.43
CA THR A 164 16.18 2.68 4.52
C THR A 164 16.28 2.01 3.13
N PRO A 165 17.31 1.16 2.91
CA PRO A 165 17.41 0.36 1.69
C PRO A 165 16.25 -0.66 1.57
N VAL A 166 15.68 -1.10 2.71
CA VAL A 166 14.55 -2.01 2.77
C VAL A 166 13.30 -1.40 2.12
N LYS A 167 12.99 -0.13 2.43
CA LYS A 167 11.88 0.58 1.78
C LYS A 167 12.12 0.71 0.28
N ARG A 168 13.33 1.11 -0.13
CA ARG A 168 13.70 1.26 -1.56
C ARG A 168 13.53 -0.02 -2.36
N ALA A 169 14.01 -1.15 -1.80
CA ALA A 169 13.83 -2.46 -2.41
C ALA A 169 12.35 -2.84 -2.53
N SER A 170 11.57 -2.58 -1.46
CA SER A 170 10.14 -2.89 -1.43
C SER A 170 9.33 -2.06 -2.43
N GLU A 171 9.64 -0.77 -2.59
CA GLU A 171 9.03 0.08 -3.61
C GLU A 171 9.36 -0.38 -5.03
N GLY A 172 10.61 -0.78 -5.28
CA GLY A 172 11.02 -1.35 -6.57
C GLY A 172 10.21 -2.59 -6.91
N LEU A 173 10.09 -3.51 -5.97
CA LEU A 173 9.27 -4.73 -6.11
C LEU A 173 7.78 -4.42 -6.25
N CYS A 174 7.25 -3.41 -5.54
CA CYS A 174 5.86 -2.98 -5.66
C CYS A 174 5.56 -2.51 -7.09
N ARG A 175 6.43 -1.66 -7.65
CA ARG A 175 6.31 -1.15 -9.03
C ARG A 175 6.45 -2.25 -10.08
N GLU A 176 7.43 -3.15 -9.91
CA GLU A 176 7.63 -4.28 -10.82
C GLU A 176 6.42 -5.23 -10.82
N ARG A 177 5.83 -5.48 -9.64
CA ARG A 177 4.67 -6.37 -9.49
C ARG A 177 3.36 -5.75 -9.97
N CYS A 178 3.21 -4.42 -9.93
CA CYS A 178 2.05 -3.72 -10.50
C CYS A 178 1.84 -4.04 -11.98
N ALA A 179 2.91 -4.23 -12.73
CA ALA A 179 2.87 -4.35 -14.18
C ALA A 179 2.74 -5.80 -14.69
N LEU A 180 2.48 -6.75 -13.77
CA LEU A 180 2.30 -8.20 -13.99
C LEU A 180 2.75 -8.70 -15.38
N HIS A 181 4.05 -8.92 -15.55
CA HIS A 181 4.61 -9.33 -16.84
C HIS A 181 4.65 -10.86 -16.97
N GLY A 182 3.98 -11.39 -17.99
CA GLY A 182 4.16 -12.76 -18.46
C GLY A 182 3.07 -13.76 -18.04
N PRO A 183 3.20 -15.02 -18.50
CA PRO A 183 2.19 -16.06 -18.25
C PRO A 183 2.09 -16.40 -16.76
N LEU A 184 0.87 -16.66 -16.29
CA LEU A 184 0.63 -17.06 -14.91
C LEU A 184 1.30 -18.42 -14.64
N PRO A 185 2.20 -18.53 -13.65
CA PRO A 185 2.98 -19.74 -13.41
C PRO A 185 2.18 -20.88 -12.75
N PHE A 186 0.98 -20.60 -12.23
CA PHE A 186 0.13 -21.57 -11.55
C PHE A 186 -1.28 -21.59 -12.16
N ASN A 187 -2.16 -22.41 -11.58
CA ASN A 187 -3.60 -22.30 -11.83
C ASN A 187 -4.10 -20.87 -11.52
N LEU A 188 -5.24 -20.50 -12.09
CA LEU A 188 -5.75 -19.13 -12.06
C LEU A 188 -5.94 -18.60 -10.62
N MET A 189 -6.54 -19.41 -9.73
CA MET A 189 -6.77 -19.03 -8.33
C MET A 189 -5.49 -18.90 -7.52
N ARG A 190 -4.61 -19.88 -7.62
CA ARG A 190 -3.33 -19.86 -6.92
C ARG A 190 -2.48 -18.69 -7.39
N SER A 191 -2.53 -18.37 -8.68
CA SER A 191 -1.84 -17.19 -9.21
C SER A 191 -2.42 -15.89 -8.68
N ALA A 192 -3.75 -15.78 -8.53
CA ALA A 192 -4.40 -14.64 -7.87
C ALA A 192 -3.96 -14.48 -6.41
N VAL A 193 -3.99 -15.56 -5.63
CA VAL A 193 -3.56 -15.57 -4.22
C VAL A 193 -2.09 -15.18 -4.11
N VAL A 194 -1.21 -15.81 -4.89
CA VAL A 194 0.23 -15.52 -4.87
C VAL A 194 0.52 -14.09 -5.32
N ALA A 195 -0.15 -13.59 -6.36
CA ALA A 195 0.00 -12.21 -6.82
C ALA A 195 -0.47 -11.22 -5.75
N GLY A 196 -1.67 -11.42 -5.17
CA GLY A 196 -2.21 -10.60 -4.11
C GLY A 196 -1.33 -10.57 -2.86
N ALA A 197 -0.84 -11.74 -2.42
CA ALA A 197 0.05 -11.85 -1.26
C ALA A 197 1.41 -11.18 -1.50
N ARG A 198 2.08 -11.46 -2.63
CA ARG A 198 3.37 -10.84 -2.97
C ARG A 198 3.24 -9.32 -3.11
N TYR A 199 2.16 -8.86 -3.71
CA TYR A 199 1.89 -7.44 -3.82
C TYR A 199 1.61 -6.81 -2.46
N GLY A 200 0.79 -7.45 -1.63
CA GLY A 200 0.49 -7.04 -0.26
C GLY A 200 1.74 -6.88 0.58
N VAL A 201 2.65 -7.87 0.58
CA VAL A 201 3.91 -7.82 1.33
C VAL A 201 4.84 -6.70 0.83
N SER A 202 4.96 -6.50 -0.48
CA SER A 202 5.72 -5.37 -1.03
C SER A 202 5.10 -4.03 -0.69
N CYS A 203 3.78 -3.94 -0.73
CA CYS A 203 3.05 -2.73 -0.37
C CYS A 203 3.22 -2.43 1.12
N LEU A 204 3.13 -3.44 1.98
CA LEU A 204 3.40 -3.30 3.41
C LEU A 204 4.84 -2.83 3.63
N GLY A 205 5.83 -3.44 2.97
CA GLY A 205 7.23 -3.00 3.07
C GLY A 205 7.52 -1.59 2.54
N CYS A 206 6.65 -1.00 1.70
CA CYS A 206 6.85 0.40 1.27
C CYS A 206 6.22 1.43 2.23
N SER A 207 5.17 1.04 2.98
CA SER A 207 4.41 1.94 3.87
C SER A 207 4.42 1.54 5.35
N ALA A 208 5.14 0.49 5.75
CA ALA A 208 5.16 -0.04 7.12
C ALA A 208 5.45 1.04 8.17
N GLY A 209 6.47 1.88 7.96
CA GLY A 209 6.81 2.97 8.89
C GLY A 209 5.65 3.95 9.12
N LEU A 210 4.97 4.34 8.04
CA LEU A 210 3.80 5.23 8.13
C LEU A 210 2.62 4.56 8.83
N MET A 211 2.44 3.27 8.60
CA MET A 211 1.34 2.50 9.19
C MET A 211 1.55 2.25 10.68
N VAL A 212 2.78 1.99 11.11
CA VAL A 212 3.13 1.93 12.53
C VAL A 212 2.91 3.29 13.19
N ALA A 213 3.32 4.38 12.54
CA ALA A 213 3.07 5.72 13.04
C ALA A 213 1.58 6.01 13.21
N MET A 214 0.75 5.62 12.25
CA MET A 214 -0.70 5.75 12.33
C MET A 214 -1.31 5.01 13.53
N VAL A 215 -0.86 3.79 13.80
CA VAL A 215 -1.34 2.99 14.94
C VAL A 215 -0.99 3.69 16.26
N LEU A 216 0.20 4.29 16.34
CA LEU A 216 0.73 4.93 17.55
C LEU A 216 0.20 6.34 17.80
N ILE A 217 -0.07 7.13 16.75
CA ILE A 217 -0.72 8.46 16.84
C ILE A 217 -2.21 8.32 17.20
N GLY A 218 -2.77 7.12 17.01
CA GLY A 218 -4.17 6.82 17.27
C GLY A 218 -5.02 6.96 16.01
N MET A 219 -5.84 5.93 15.78
CA MET A 219 -6.79 5.89 14.65
C MET A 219 -7.85 6.99 14.71
N ALA A 220 -7.91 7.78 15.79
CA ALA A 220 -8.95 8.77 16.07
C ALA A 220 -8.84 10.06 15.22
N ASN A 221 -7.73 10.31 14.52
CA ASN A 221 -7.57 11.55 13.75
C ASN A 221 -7.76 11.35 12.23
N LEU A 222 -8.96 11.73 11.74
CA LEU A 222 -9.32 11.69 10.31
C LEU A 222 -8.35 12.49 9.42
N VAL A 223 -7.80 13.61 9.90
CA VAL A 223 -6.88 14.45 9.12
C VAL A 223 -5.59 13.69 8.85
N TRP A 224 -5.03 13.04 9.87
CA TRP A 224 -3.84 12.19 9.70
C TRP A 224 -4.12 11.00 8.78
N MET A 225 -5.31 10.42 8.84
CA MET A 225 -5.73 9.37 7.90
C MET A 225 -5.70 9.87 6.46
N MET A 226 -6.32 11.01 6.17
CA MET A 226 -6.33 11.59 4.83
C MET A 226 -4.92 11.91 4.32
N VAL A 227 -4.08 12.50 5.17
CA VAL A 227 -2.68 12.82 4.85
C VAL A 227 -1.92 11.54 4.51
N LEU A 228 -2.01 10.48 5.32
CA LEU A 228 -1.31 9.23 5.05
C LEU A 228 -1.81 8.52 3.80
N ALA A 229 -3.13 8.53 3.54
CA ALA A 229 -3.69 7.98 2.31
C ALA A 229 -3.13 8.71 1.08
N ALA A 230 -3.12 10.04 1.12
CA ALA A 230 -2.56 10.86 0.05
C ALA A 230 -1.07 10.59 -0.15
N VAL A 231 -0.29 10.51 0.93
CA VAL A 231 1.15 10.20 0.89
C VAL A 231 1.40 8.82 0.26
N VAL A 232 0.67 7.79 0.67
CA VAL A 232 0.81 6.44 0.10
C VAL A 232 0.40 6.42 -1.39
N LEU A 233 -0.67 7.13 -1.76
CA LEU A 233 -1.10 7.23 -3.14
C LEU A 233 -0.04 7.95 -3.99
N VAL A 234 0.51 9.06 -3.50
CA VAL A 234 1.59 9.81 -4.16
C VAL A 234 2.83 8.93 -4.33
N TYR A 235 3.26 8.19 -3.30
CA TYR A 235 4.41 7.28 -3.43
C TYR A 235 4.23 6.22 -4.52
N LYS A 236 2.97 5.86 -4.79
CA LYS A 236 2.62 4.80 -5.72
C LYS A 236 2.39 5.29 -7.14
N VAL A 237 1.86 6.50 -7.28
CA VAL A 237 1.55 7.14 -8.58
C VAL A 237 2.74 7.96 -9.10
N ALA A 238 3.59 8.49 -8.21
CA ALA A 238 4.72 9.30 -8.61
C ALA A 238 5.79 8.50 -9.38
N PRO A 239 6.53 9.16 -10.29
CA PRO A 239 7.69 8.59 -10.94
C PRO A 239 8.70 8.05 -9.92
N ALA A 240 9.59 7.15 -10.36
CA ALA A 240 10.64 6.59 -9.51
C ALA A 240 11.32 7.70 -8.68
N PRO A 241 11.32 7.58 -7.34
CA PRO A 241 11.73 8.68 -6.49
C PRO A 241 13.20 8.99 -6.74
N THR A 242 13.49 10.27 -6.93
CA THR A 242 14.88 10.74 -6.94
C THR A 242 15.40 10.75 -5.51
N PRO A 243 16.73 10.60 -5.30
CA PRO A 243 17.30 10.72 -3.95
C PRO A 243 16.90 12.03 -3.25
N ARG A 244 16.72 13.11 -4.02
CA ARG A 244 16.23 14.41 -3.51
C ARG A 244 14.79 14.35 -2.99
N SER A 245 13.87 13.71 -3.71
CA SER A 245 12.47 13.60 -3.26
C SER A 245 12.32 12.69 -2.04
N MET A 246 13.19 11.69 -1.86
CA MET A 246 13.20 10.82 -0.68
C MET A 246 13.70 11.55 0.57
N VAL A 247 14.77 12.36 0.42
CA VAL A 247 15.28 13.18 1.52
C VAL A 247 14.26 14.26 1.89
N ALA A 248 13.59 14.88 0.92
CA ALA A 248 12.52 15.84 1.18
C ALA A 248 11.34 15.21 1.93
N SER A 249 10.84 14.06 1.49
CA SER A 249 9.71 13.40 2.15
C SER A 249 10.07 12.86 3.55
N SER A 250 11.30 12.35 3.72
CA SER A 250 11.84 12.01 5.05
C SER A 250 11.93 13.24 5.94
N GLY A 251 12.43 14.36 5.43
CA GLY A 251 12.58 15.60 6.18
C GLY A 251 11.23 16.15 6.65
N VAL A 252 10.21 16.12 5.78
CA VAL A 252 8.84 16.52 6.13
C VAL A 252 8.26 15.62 7.23
N LEU A 253 8.42 14.30 7.14
CA LEU A 253 7.92 13.36 8.15
C LEU A 253 8.60 13.55 9.51
N VAL A 254 9.93 13.75 9.51
CA VAL A 254 10.69 14.03 10.74
C VAL A 254 10.26 15.38 11.32
N ALA A 255 10.14 16.43 10.51
CA ALA A 255 9.71 17.74 10.97
C ALA A 255 8.29 17.70 11.56
N LEU A 256 7.36 17.02 10.90
CA LEU A 256 6.01 16.80 11.41
C LEU A 256 6.01 16.00 12.72
N GLY A 257 6.87 14.98 12.84
CA GLY A 257 7.02 14.22 14.08
C GLY A 257 7.55 15.05 15.24
N VAL A 258 8.55 15.89 14.99
CA VAL A 258 9.08 16.83 15.99
C VAL A 258 8.03 17.86 16.39
N LEU A 259 7.30 18.44 15.43
CA LEU A 259 6.22 19.39 15.71
C LEU A 259 5.10 18.75 16.54
N TYR A 260 4.72 17.51 16.22
CA TYR A 260 3.70 16.77 16.96
C TYR A 260 4.16 16.43 18.39
N ALA A 261 5.43 16.05 18.57
CA ALA A 261 6.02 15.80 19.89
C ALA A 261 6.13 17.06 20.76
N VAL A 262 6.26 18.24 20.15
CA VAL A 262 6.39 19.52 20.86
C VAL A 262 5.02 20.15 21.14
N ALA A 263 4.02 19.89 20.30
CA ALA A 263 2.67 20.45 20.43
C ALA A 263 1.70 19.61 21.27
N GLY A 264 2.04 18.35 21.55
CA GLY A 264 1.24 17.41 22.37
C GLY A 264 1.86 17.15 23.73
#